data_AF-A0A182H236-F1
#
_entry.id   AF-A0A182H236-F1
#
_cell.length_a   1.000
_cell.length_b   1.000
_cell.length_c   1.000
_cell.angle_alpha   90.00
_cell.angle_beta   90.00
_cell.angle_gamma   90.00
#
_symmetry.space_group_name_H-M   'P 1'
#
loop_
_entity.id
_entity.type
_entity.pdbx_description
1 polymer ?
#
loop_
_entity_poly.entity_id
_entity_poly.type
_entity_poly.pdbx_seq_one_letter_code
_entity_poly.pdbx_strand_id
1 'polypeptide(L)'
;MITATSLVLIVLELSLFGSNQATVDIVGVQCGVQPIGPEELAEKEIDALPGEWPWHAAIYQIGINGTQYVCGGTMIDERFIVTAAQCVCDRDRGVKLSNEAVLVRLGVLNLGASVQLMSQQYSVEEIIVHPKFTLGDYRADIAVLKLSLVVRFSYYVHPICVDQEGELRESPGTFVGWGSANVTSDLNDLQLPIHSGSACPSIDEGSFCGGYANFTYVCSGDIGGGIYTNNMKTWNLVGILTMLGDKNVDNEKCRIDGYATFIKVNNYIPWIEKVTKLELVEKDDDYKFVIHHIQPICLPTSPHLKALQLPRYIVTGWGDTDDGDKSMTLLKTMLPQANRSECQAWMSLRGLQLTEEQLCVGETDGADTCKGDGGAPLGFSAEYNRGMRFVQFGIVSFGSGCGVVPSVYTRVASYMDWITANMQP
;
A
#
# COMPACT_ATOMS: atom_id res chain seq x y z
N MET A 1 -4.75 29.58 -76.46
CA MET A 1 -4.55 28.30 -77.17
C MET A 1 -3.89 27.33 -76.20
N ILE A 2 -4.45 26.14 -76.12
CA ILE A 2 -4.14 24.97 -75.28
C ILE A 2 -2.68 24.51 -75.58
N THR A 3 -1.84 24.10 -74.62
CA THR A 3 -1.58 22.72 -74.10
C THR A 3 -0.19 22.78 -73.41
N ALA A 4 0.33 21.90 -72.55
CA ALA A 4 -0.09 20.83 -71.64
C ALA A 4 1.23 20.24 -71.07
N THR A 5 1.22 19.75 -69.81
CA THR A 5 2.08 18.66 -69.24
C THR A 5 3.61 18.90 -69.16
N SER A 6 4.31 18.70 -68.03
CA SER A 6 4.21 17.60 -67.05
C SER A 6 4.58 18.01 -65.60
N LEU A 7 4.00 17.27 -64.67
CA LEU A 7 4.01 17.38 -63.20
C LEU A 7 5.40 17.28 -62.54
N VAL A 8 5.64 18.14 -61.55
CA VAL A 8 6.45 17.84 -60.35
C VAL A 8 5.51 18.03 -59.15
N LEU A 9 5.18 16.94 -58.45
CA LEU A 9 4.39 17.00 -57.22
C LEU A 9 5.36 17.18 -56.03
N ILE A 10 5.47 18.41 -55.54
CA ILE A 10 5.93 18.71 -54.17
C ILE A 10 4.68 19.16 -53.44
N VAL A 11 4.19 18.35 -52.50
CA VAL A 11 3.16 18.79 -51.54
C VAL A 11 3.90 19.21 -50.27
N LEU A 12 4.03 20.53 -50.10
CA LEU A 12 4.32 21.18 -48.84
C LEU A 12 3.02 21.34 -48.05
N GLU A 13 3.09 20.97 -46.77
CA GLU A 13 2.38 21.49 -45.60
C GLU A 13 0.89 21.86 -45.70
N LEU A 14 0.09 21.08 -44.96
CA LEU A 14 -1.14 21.54 -44.32
C LEU A 14 -0.99 21.31 -42.82
N SER A 15 -0.63 22.38 -42.12
CA SER A 15 -0.69 22.51 -40.67
C SER A 15 -2.11 22.85 -40.25
N LEU A 16 -2.81 21.90 -39.62
CA LEU A 16 -3.99 22.19 -38.80
C LEU A 16 -3.97 21.32 -37.53
N PHE A 17 -3.66 21.98 -36.42
CA PHE A 17 -4.07 21.69 -35.04
C PHE A 17 -4.07 20.22 -34.60
N GLY A 18 -2.89 19.72 -34.23
CA GLY A 18 -2.76 18.62 -33.28
C GLY A 18 -2.89 19.14 -31.85
N SER A 19 -3.88 18.66 -31.12
CA SER A 19 -4.06 18.88 -29.69
C SER A 19 -2.76 18.63 -28.92
N ASN A 20 -2.34 19.60 -28.09
CA ASN A 20 -1.44 19.36 -26.97
C ASN A 20 -2.14 18.42 -25.98
N GLN A 21 -2.13 17.14 -26.28
CA GLN A 21 -2.36 16.12 -25.28
C GLN A 21 -1.00 15.96 -24.62
N ALA A 22 -0.84 16.55 -23.43
CA ALA A 22 0.25 16.19 -22.55
C ALA A 22 0.21 14.66 -22.43
N THR A 23 1.17 13.99 -23.04
CA THR A 23 1.43 12.59 -22.79
C THR A 23 1.81 12.52 -21.32
N VAL A 24 0.90 11.98 -20.50
CA VAL A 24 1.24 11.56 -19.16
C VAL A 24 2.28 10.46 -19.35
N ASP A 25 3.55 10.79 -19.13
CA ASP A 25 4.60 9.79 -19.04
C ASP A 25 4.16 8.78 -17.99
N ILE A 26 4.05 7.51 -18.40
CA ILE A 26 3.76 6.41 -17.49
C ILE A 26 5.02 6.27 -16.63
N VAL A 27 4.95 6.83 -15.42
CA VAL A 27 5.97 6.71 -14.38
C VAL A 27 6.20 5.22 -14.12
N GLY A 28 7.42 4.74 -14.33
CA GLY A 28 7.83 3.39 -14.00
C GLY A 28 7.84 3.17 -12.49
N VAL A 29 7.29 2.05 -12.04
CA VAL A 29 7.31 1.65 -10.63
C VAL A 29 8.66 1.00 -10.35
N GLN A 30 9.50 1.66 -9.55
CA GLN A 30 10.81 1.12 -9.14
C GLN A 30 10.63 0.09 -8.03
N CYS A 31 11.27 -1.07 -8.14
CA CYS A 31 11.26 -2.08 -7.09
C CYS A 31 12.17 -1.70 -5.90
N GLY A 32 12.00 -2.36 -4.75
CA GLY A 32 12.94 -2.29 -3.63
C GLY A 32 12.98 -0.96 -2.88
N VAL A 33 12.06 -0.05 -3.16
CA VAL A 33 11.93 1.23 -2.46
C VAL A 33 10.95 1.07 -1.30
N GLN A 34 11.37 1.44 -0.09
CA GLN A 34 10.46 1.66 1.05
C GLN A 34 9.85 3.06 0.92
N PRO A 35 8.53 3.18 0.67
CA PRO A 35 7.90 4.48 0.46
C PRO A 35 7.89 5.36 1.71
N ILE A 36 7.92 4.74 2.90
CA ILE A 36 8.02 5.40 4.21
C ILE A 36 9.47 5.26 4.67
N GLY A 37 10.18 6.38 4.76
CA GLY A 37 11.62 6.40 5.04
C GLY A 37 11.94 6.21 6.53
N PRO A 38 13.20 5.85 6.86
CA PRO A 38 13.66 5.59 8.23
C PRO A 38 13.67 6.81 9.16
N GLU A 39 13.44 8.02 8.65
CA GLU A 39 13.46 9.27 9.45
C GLU A 39 12.19 9.47 10.30
N GLU A 40 11.09 8.77 9.99
CA GLU A 40 9.86 8.72 10.81
C GLU A 40 9.77 7.47 11.72
N LEU A 41 10.67 6.49 11.58
CA LEU A 41 10.62 5.18 12.27
C LEU A 41 11.41 5.16 13.59
N ALA A 42 11.54 6.32 14.25
CA ALA A 42 12.43 6.55 15.38
C ALA A 42 11.88 6.06 16.74
N GLU A 43 11.44 4.82 16.83
CA GLU A 43 11.26 4.06 18.08
C GLU A 43 11.28 2.57 17.72
N LYS A 44 12.44 1.92 17.89
CA LYS A 44 12.67 0.54 17.43
C LYS A 44 12.14 -0.47 18.44
N GLU A 45 10.88 -0.87 18.29
CA GLU A 45 10.35 -2.14 18.80
C GLU A 45 10.53 -3.26 17.75
N ILE A 46 10.27 -4.53 18.12
CA ILE A 46 10.39 -5.70 17.22
C ILE A 46 9.24 -5.70 16.17
N ASP A 47 8.12 -5.04 16.51
CA ASP A 47 6.97 -4.88 15.65
C ASP A 47 7.27 -3.91 14.49
N ALA A 48 6.92 -4.33 13.28
CA ALA A 48 7.06 -3.51 12.08
C ALA A 48 6.06 -2.36 12.08
N LEU A 49 6.42 -1.28 11.40
CA LEU A 49 5.57 -0.11 11.24
C LEU A 49 4.69 -0.21 9.97
N PRO A 50 3.52 0.44 9.95
CA PRO A 50 2.67 0.46 8.75
C PRO A 50 3.45 0.91 7.51
N GLY A 51 3.59 0.04 6.50
CA GLY A 51 4.24 0.34 5.22
C GLY A 51 5.77 0.19 5.20
N GLU A 52 6.37 -0.30 6.28
CA GLU A 52 7.81 -0.62 6.35
C GLU A 52 8.19 -1.77 5.40
N TRP A 53 7.31 -2.75 5.24
CA TRP A 53 7.54 -3.94 4.39
C TRP A 53 6.44 -4.10 3.32
N PRO A 54 6.37 -3.18 2.34
CA PRO A 54 5.23 -3.05 1.42
C PRO A 54 5.14 -4.18 0.37
N TRP A 55 6.18 -4.99 0.24
CA TRP A 55 6.22 -6.18 -0.61
C TRP A 55 5.78 -7.45 0.12
N HIS A 56 5.65 -7.43 1.45
CA HIS A 56 5.31 -8.64 2.20
C HIS A 56 3.84 -9.02 1.99
N ALA A 57 3.62 -10.29 1.67
CA ALA A 57 2.30 -10.82 1.31
C ALA A 57 1.85 -11.87 2.34
N ALA A 58 0.59 -11.76 2.76
CA ALA A 58 -0.05 -12.79 3.57
C ALA A 58 -0.80 -13.77 2.66
N ILE A 59 -0.46 -15.06 2.75
CA ILE A 59 -1.08 -16.12 1.97
C ILE A 59 -2.06 -16.88 2.88
N TYR A 60 -3.30 -16.95 2.42
CA TYR A 60 -4.39 -17.63 3.09
C TYR A 60 -4.88 -18.82 2.27
N GLN A 61 -5.27 -19.88 2.97
CA GLN A 61 -5.99 -21.02 2.38
C GLN A 61 -7.46 -20.93 2.72
N ILE A 62 -8.31 -21.14 1.71
CA ILE A 62 -9.77 -21.16 1.85
C ILE A 62 -10.20 -22.62 2.02
N GLY A 63 -10.68 -22.94 3.22
CA GLY A 63 -11.19 -24.26 3.58
C GLY A 63 -12.66 -24.22 4.02
N ILE A 64 -13.18 -25.39 4.41
CA ILE A 64 -14.57 -25.56 4.87
C ILE A 64 -14.83 -24.75 6.15
N ASN A 65 -13.82 -24.61 7.02
CA ASN A 65 -13.91 -23.91 8.31
C ASN A 65 -13.60 -22.41 8.21
N GLY A 66 -13.48 -21.88 6.99
CA GLY A 66 -13.17 -20.47 6.73
C GLY A 66 -11.80 -20.27 6.07
N THR A 67 -11.37 -19.02 6.06
CA THR A 67 -10.11 -18.58 5.46
C THR A 67 -9.06 -18.44 6.55
N GLN A 68 -7.94 -19.14 6.42
CA GLN A 68 -6.88 -19.22 7.43
C GLN A 68 -5.54 -18.78 6.86
N TYR A 69 -4.80 -17.97 7.61
CA TYR A 69 -3.42 -17.60 7.26
C TYR A 69 -2.54 -18.85 7.35
N VAL A 70 -1.67 -19.06 6.35
CA VAL A 70 -0.79 -20.23 6.31
C VAL A 70 0.68 -19.91 6.13
N CYS A 71 1.00 -18.87 5.37
CA CYS A 71 2.37 -18.56 4.96
C CYS A 71 2.55 -17.10 4.60
N GLY A 72 3.81 -16.66 4.63
CA GLY A 72 4.24 -15.43 4.01
C GLY A 72 4.51 -15.57 2.51
N GLY A 73 4.75 -14.44 1.87
CA GLY A 73 5.18 -14.33 0.48
C GLY A 73 5.80 -12.96 0.22
N THR A 74 6.31 -12.78 -0.99
CA THR A 74 6.97 -11.54 -1.40
C THR A 74 6.51 -11.12 -2.80
N MET A 75 6.04 -9.88 -2.94
CA MET A 75 5.63 -9.29 -4.20
C MET A 75 6.85 -8.78 -4.99
N ILE A 76 7.06 -9.32 -6.19
CA ILE A 76 8.20 -8.99 -7.06
C ILE A 76 7.80 -8.09 -8.24
N ASP A 77 6.50 -7.92 -8.50
CA ASP A 77 5.93 -7.05 -9.54
C ASP A 77 4.43 -6.80 -9.27
N GLU A 78 3.74 -6.03 -10.13
CA GLU A 78 2.32 -5.69 -10.01
C GLU A 78 1.35 -6.88 -10.03
N ARG A 79 1.83 -8.10 -10.31
CA ARG A 79 0.98 -9.28 -10.46
C ARG A 79 1.56 -10.58 -9.91
N PHE A 80 2.78 -10.57 -9.42
CA PHE A 80 3.51 -11.80 -9.09
C PHE A 80 4.01 -11.80 -7.65
N ILE A 81 3.65 -12.87 -6.93
CA ILE A 81 4.15 -13.17 -5.58
C ILE A 81 5.03 -14.41 -5.68
N VAL A 82 6.20 -14.38 -5.03
CA VAL A 82 7.03 -15.56 -4.79
C VAL A 82 6.84 -16.03 -3.35
N THR A 83 6.82 -17.35 -3.16
CA THR A 83 6.65 -18.00 -1.85
C THR A 83 7.24 -19.41 -1.90
N ALA A 84 7.17 -20.15 -0.79
CA ALA A 84 7.57 -21.55 -0.73
C ALA A 84 6.51 -22.45 -1.40
N ALA A 85 6.95 -23.50 -2.11
CA ALA A 85 6.03 -24.41 -2.80
C ALA A 85 5.12 -25.16 -1.83
N GLN A 86 5.62 -25.53 -0.65
CA GLN A 86 4.85 -26.19 0.40
C GLN A 86 3.67 -25.34 0.93
N CYS A 87 3.70 -24.01 0.75
CA CYS A 87 2.59 -23.12 1.13
C CYS A 87 1.35 -23.30 0.24
N VAL A 88 1.55 -23.79 -0.97
CA VAL A 88 0.52 -23.94 -2.00
C VAL A 88 0.38 -25.38 -2.49
N CYS A 89 0.87 -26.32 -1.69
CA CYS A 89 0.68 -27.74 -1.87
C CYS A 89 0.01 -28.34 -0.64
N ASP A 90 -0.76 -29.41 -0.85
CA ASP A 90 -1.26 -30.27 0.21
C ASP A 90 -0.07 -30.85 1.01
N ARG A 91 -0.06 -30.63 2.33
CA ARG A 91 1.07 -30.97 3.21
C ARG A 91 1.31 -32.47 3.34
N ASP A 92 0.32 -33.31 3.05
CA ASP A 92 0.43 -34.76 3.16
C ASP A 92 0.83 -35.40 1.83
N ARG A 93 0.36 -34.83 0.71
CA ARG A 93 0.48 -35.42 -0.63
C ARG A 93 1.48 -34.72 -1.54
N GLY A 94 1.88 -33.49 -1.20
CA GLY A 94 2.74 -32.66 -2.05
C GLY A 94 2.08 -32.24 -3.36
N VAL A 95 0.75 -32.34 -3.44
CA VAL A 95 -0.02 -32.02 -4.64
C VAL A 95 -0.44 -30.55 -4.58
N LYS A 96 -0.22 -29.83 -5.68
CA LYS A 96 -0.62 -28.42 -5.83
C LYS A 96 -2.10 -28.21 -5.49
N LEU A 97 -2.39 -27.17 -4.72
CA LEU A 97 -3.76 -26.75 -4.41
C LEU A 97 -4.49 -26.19 -5.64
N SER A 98 -5.81 -26.07 -5.55
CA SER A 98 -6.61 -25.32 -6.53
C SER A 98 -6.30 -23.82 -6.42
N ASN A 99 -6.34 -23.09 -7.53
CA ASN A 99 -6.08 -21.66 -7.53
C ASN A 99 -7.10 -20.90 -6.65
N GLU A 100 -8.36 -21.36 -6.64
CA GLU A 100 -9.46 -20.80 -5.85
C GLU A 100 -9.34 -21.09 -4.34
N ALA A 101 -8.48 -22.04 -3.95
CA ALA A 101 -8.21 -22.35 -2.56
C ALA A 101 -7.16 -21.41 -1.94
N VAL A 102 -6.56 -20.52 -2.72
CA VAL A 102 -5.49 -19.62 -2.28
C VAL A 102 -5.92 -18.16 -2.46
N LEU A 103 -5.69 -17.37 -1.42
CA LEU A 103 -5.99 -15.95 -1.35
C LEU A 103 -4.76 -15.19 -0.88
N VAL A 104 -4.44 -14.08 -1.55
CA VAL A 104 -3.32 -13.21 -1.18
C VAL A 104 -3.84 -11.89 -0.63
N ARG A 105 -3.26 -11.44 0.47
CA ARG A 105 -3.44 -10.08 0.99
C ARG A 105 -2.11 -9.33 1.05
N LEU A 106 -2.13 -8.06 0.65
CA LEU A 106 -1.00 -7.13 0.63
C LEU A 106 -1.31 -5.92 1.51
N GLY A 107 -0.30 -5.21 2.00
CA GLY A 107 -0.48 -4.04 2.87
C GLY A 107 -1.15 -4.37 4.19
N VAL A 108 -0.88 -5.59 4.69
CA VAL A 108 -1.40 -6.10 5.95
C VAL A 108 -0.38 -5.82 7.04
N LEU A 109 -0.81 -5.23 8.16
CA LEU A 109 0.04 -5.12 9.35
C LEU A 109 -0.38 -6.13 10.43
N ASN A 110 -1.66 -6.18 10.79
CA ASN A 110 -2.19 -7.02 11.87
C ASN A 110 -3.19 -8.10 11.38
N LEU A 111 -2.83 -9.38 11.37
CA LEU A 111 -3.68 -10.47 10.87
C LEU A 111 -5.06 -10.58 11.56
N GLY A 112 -5.20 -10.09 12.79
CA GLY A 112 -6.44 -10.13 13.60
C GLY A 112 -7.34 -8.91 13.45
N ALA A 113 -6.90 -7.84 12.78
CA ALA A 113 -7.67 -6.62 12.63
C ALA A 113 -8.90 -6.83 11.74
N SER A 114 -10.08 -6.45 12.23
CA SER A 114 -11.36 -6.60 11.51
C SER A 114 -11.47 -5.70 10.28
N VAL A 115 -10.75 -4.57 10.27
CA VAL A 115 -10.69 -3.62 9.15
C VAL A 115 -9.26 -3.11 9.01
N GLN A 116 -8.65 -3.30 7.83
CA GLN A 116 -7.39 -2.67 7.45
C GLN A 116 -7.55 -1.87 6.18
N LEU A 117 -7.65 -0.54 6.32
CA LEU A 117 -7.93 0.40 5.23
C LEU A 117 -6.86 0.40 4.13
N MET A 118 -5.64 -0.04 4.46
CA MET A 118 -4.51 -0.07 3.53
C MET A 118 -4.32 -1.43 2.84
N SER A 119 -5.05 -2.45 3.28
CA SER A 119 -4.90 -3.80 2.77
C SER A 119 -5.60 -4.00 1.42
N GLN A 120 -5.00 -4.81 0.56
CA GLN A 120 -5.56 -5.19 -0.73
C GLN A 120 -5.63 -6.71 -0.82
N GLN A 121 -6.73 -7.24 -1.35
CA GLN A 121 -6.98 -8.68 -1.40
C GLN A 121 -7.17 -9.15 -2.84
N TYR A 122 -6.51 -10.25 -3.18
CA TYR A 122 -6.45 -10.81 -4.53
C TYR A 122 -6.67 -12.32 -4.53
N SER A 123 -7.49 -12.80 -5.46
CA SER A 123 -7.52 -14.23 -5.81
C SER A 123 -6.34 -14.59 -6.71
N VAL A 124 -5.96 -15.87 -6.70
CA VAL A 124 -4.89 -16.39 -7.55
C VAL A 124 -5.46 -16.88 -8.88
N GLU A 125 -4.92 -16.40 -9.99
CA GLU A 125 -5.24 -16.91 -11.34
C GLU A 125 -4.51 -18.23 -11.60
N GLU A 126 -3.24 -18.30 -11.19
CA GLU A 126 -2.38 -19.45 -11.47
C GLU A 126 -1.36 -19.67 -10.35
N ILE A 127 -1.30 -20.90 -9.86
CA ILE A 127 -0.23 -21.39 -8.99
C ILE A 127 0.79 -22.15 -9.85
N ILE A 128 2.05 -21.70 -9.81
CA ILE A 128 3.17 -22.27 -10.57
C ILE A 128 4.22 -22.78 -9.58
N VAL A 129 4.23 -24.10 -9.35
CA VAL A 129 5.21 -24.78 -8.48
C VAL A 129 6.45 -25.15 -9.30
N HIS A 130 7.65 -24.96 -8.73
CA HIS A 130 8.88 -25.35 -9.41
C HIS A 130 8.89 -26.87 -9.70
N PRO A 131 9.23 -27.31 -10.93
CA PRO A 131 9.08 -28.72 -11.34
C PRO A 131 10.01 -29.71 -10.61
N LYS A 132 11.06 -29.21 -9.97
CA LYS A 132 11.98 -30.03 -9.13
C LYS A 132 11.55 -30.09 -7.66
N PHE A 133 10.42 -29.50 -7.30
CA PHE A 133 9.93 -29.54 -5.93
C PHE A 133 9.62 -30.97 -5.50
N THR A 134 10.17 -31.37 -4.36
CA THR A 134 9.90 -32.67 -3.74
C THR A 134 9.59 -32.48 -2.26
N LEU A 135 8.37 -32.85 -1.87
CA LEU A 135 7.93 -32.83 -0.47
C LEU A 135 8.81 -33.77 0.38
N GLY A 136 9.31 -33.29 1.52
CA GLY A 136 10.18 -34.05 2.44
C GLY A 136 11.67 -33.69 2.32
N ASP A 137 12.21 -33.67 1.10
CA ASP A 137 13.59 -33.23 0.84
C ASP A 137 13.70 -31.71 0.70
N TYR A 138 12.57 -31.01 0.58
CA TYR A 138 12.44 -29.54 0.40
C TYR A 138 13.31 -28.94 -0.72
N ARG A 139 13.79 -29.79 -1.64
CA ARG A 139 14.53 -29.37 -2.83
C ARG A 139 13.65 -28.47 -3.67
N ALA A 140 14.18 -27.31 -4.07
CA ALA A 140 13.48 -26.36 -4.91
C ALA A 140 12.07 -25.99 -4.40
N ASP A 141 11.95 -25.79 -3.09
CA ASP A 141 10.71 -25.37 -2.41
C ASP A 141 10.37 -23.89 -2.71
N ILE A 142 10.03 -23.61 -3.97
CA ILE A 142 9.66 -22.29 -4.47
C ILE A 142 8.46 -22.38 -5.42
N ALA A 143 7.55 -21.42 -5.29
CA ALA A 143 6.40 -21.24 -6.15
C ALA A 143 6.18 -19.77 -6.50
N VAL A 144 5.55 -19.55 -7.66
CA VAL A 144 5.08 -18.23 -8.11
C VAL A 144 3.56 -18.25 -8.15
N LEU A 145 2.94 -17.21 -7.59
CA LEU A 145 1.50 -16.96 -7.66
C LEU A 145 1.25 -15.79 -8.61
N LYS A 146 0.45 -16.05 -9.64
CA LYS A 146 -0.06 -15.01 -10.54
C LYS A 146 -1.41 -14.52 -10.03
N LEU A 147 -1.50 -13.24 -9.69
CA LEU A 147 -2.73 -12.63 -9.19
C LEU A 147 -3.75 -12.42 -10.32
N SER A 148 -5.04 -12.57 -10.01
CA SER A 148 -6.12 -12.39 -10.99
C SER A 148 -6.21 -10.97 -11.54
N LEU A 149 -5.85 -9.97 -10.73
CA LEU A 149 -5.83 -8.55 -11.08
C LEU A 149 -4.45 -7.94 -10.77
N VAL A 150 -4.14 -6.84 -11.45
CA VAL A 150 -2.99 -6.00 -11.12
C VAL A 150 -3.19 -5.30 -9.78
N VAL A 151 -2.13 -5.20 -8.99
CA VAL A 151 -2.15 -4.53 -7.69
C VAL A 151 -2.21 -3.02 -7.85
N ARG A 152 -2.71 -2.31 -6.84
CA ARG A 152 -2.63 -0.83 -6.81
C ARG A 152 -1.47 -0.42 -5.92
N PHE A 153 -0.38 0.04 -6.52
CA PHE A 153 0.78 0.46 -5.71
C PHE A 153 0.43 1.63 -4.78
N SER A 154 1.02 1.60 -3.59
CA SER A 154 0.82 2.56 -2.49
C SER A 154 2.00 2.51 -1.52
N TYR A 155 1.96 3.32 -0.45
CA TYR A 155 2.96 3.23 0.64
C TYR A 155 3.04 1.85 1.31
N TYR A 156 1.98 1.05 1.20
CA TYR A 156 1.82 -0.23 1.90
C TYR A 156 1.89 -1.43 0.95
N VAL A 157 1.89 -1.18 -0.36
CA VAL A 157 1.90 -2.20 -1.41
C VAL A 157 2.84 -1.74 -2.50
N HIS A 158 4.04 -2.30 -2.54
CA HIS A 158 5.12 -1.89 -3.43
C HIS A 158 6.08 -3.07 -3.68
N PRO A 159 6.61 -3.30 -4.89
CA PRO A 159 7.36 -4.52 -5.19
C PRO A 159 8.81 -4.44 -4.66
N ILE A 160 9.39 -5.59 -4.31
CA ILE A 160 10.82 -5.72 -4.00
C ILE A 160 11.65 -5.94 -5.28
N CYS A 161 12.91 -5.54 -5.29
CA CYS A 161 13.86 -6.03 -6.29
C CYS A 161 14.31 -7.46 -5.95
N VAL A 162 14.86 -8.18 -6.93
CA VAL A 162 15.38 -9.55 -6.74
C VAL A 162 16.90 -9.52 -6.89
N ASP A 163 17.62 -10.12 -5.94
CA ASP A 163 19.09 -10.13 -5.95
C ASP A 163 19.65 -10.97 -7.11
N GLN A 164 20.21 -10.28 -8.11
CA GLN A 164 20.81 -10.87 -9.32
C GLN A 164 22.26 -11.33 -9.13
N GLU A 165 22.99 -10.78 -8.16
CA GLU A 165 24.41 -11.11 -7.97
C GLU A 165 24.54 -12.45 -7.24
N GLY A 166 23.65 -12.72 -6.29
CA GLY A 166 23.67 -13.96 -5.51
C GLY A 166 24.91 -14.11 -4.64
N GLU A 167 25.69 -13.04 -4.46
CA GLU A 167 26.76 -12.95 -3.48
C GLU A 167 26.12 -12.83 -2.10
N LEU A 168 26.06 -13.96 -1.39
CA LEU A 168 25.72 -13.96 0.03
C LEU A 168 26.88 -13.30 0.78
N ARG A 169 26.87 -11.97 0.85
CA ARG A 169 27.72 -11.22 1.77
C ARG A 169 27.36 -11.71 3.17
N GLU A 170 28.32 -11.95 4.05
CA GLU A 170 28.08 -12.26 5.49
C GLU A 170 27.55 -11.02 6.24
N SER A 171 26.74 -10.21 5.57
CA SER A 171 25.97 -9.11 6.12
C SER A 171 24.65 -9.65 6.65
N PRO A 172 24.11 -9.06 7.73
CA PRO A 172 22.80 -9.44 8.22
C PRO A 172 21.73 -9.13 7.17
N GLY A 173 20.82 -10.08 6.95
CA GLY A 173 19.59 -9.87 6.21
C GLY A 173 18.44 -9.56 7.17
N THR A 174 17.46 -8.77 6.72
CA THR A 174 16.24 -8.54 7.47
C THR A 174 15.17 -9.53 7.03
N PHE A 175 14.75 -10.37 7.96
CA PHE A 175 13.67 -11.34 7.79
C PHE A 175 12.36 -10.75 8.31
N VAL A 176 11.25 -11.01 7.62
CA VAL A 176 9.96 -10.39 7.92
C VAL A 176 8.86 -11.45 7.93
N GLY A 177 8.00 -11.42 8.95
CA GLY A 177 6.90 -12.37 9.11
C GLY A 177 6.00 -12.08 10.32
N TRP A 178 4.83 -12.72 10.35
CA TRP A 178 3.84 -12.57 11.43
C TRP A 178 3.97 -13.61 12.55
N GLY A 179 4.86 -14.58 12.41
CA GLY A 179 4.91 -15.75 13.26
C GLY A 179 3.68 -16.65 13.10
N SER A 180 3.51 -17.60 14.02
CA SER A 180 2.30 -18.42 14.11
C SER A 180 1.21 -17.66 14.88
N ALA A 181 -0.06 -17.91 14.55
CA ALA A 181 -1.25 -17.20 15.05
C ALA A 181 -1.43 -17.12 16.58
N ASN A 182 -0.57 -17.78 17.37
CA ASN A 182 -0.59 -17.78 18.84
C ASN A 182 0.44 -16.85 19.49
N VAL A 183 1.35 -16.22 18.74
CA VAL A 183 2.48 -15.46 19.32
C VAL A 183 2.28 -13.95 19.18
N THR A 184 1.96 -13.46 17.98
CA THR A 184 1.57 -12.06 17.70
C THR A 184 0.66 -12.01 16.47
N SER A 185 -0.24 -11.03 16.40
CA SER A 185 -0.99 -10.75 15.17
C SER A 185 -0.27 -9.76 14.25
N ASP A 186 0.73 -9.07 14.78
CA ASP A 186 1.43 -7.98 14.13
C ASP A 186 2.64 -8.48 13.34
N LEU A 187 2.93 -7.77 12.24
CA LEU A 187 4.09 -8.05 11.41
C LEU A 187 5.34 -7.66 12.18
N ASN A 188 6.37 -8.51 12.14
CA ASN A 188 7.64 -8.26 12.80
C ASN A 188 8.78 -8.35 11.78
N ASP A 189 9.89 -7.69 12.10
CA ASP A 189 11.15 -7.90 11.39
C ASP A 189 12.32 -8.19 12.32
N LEU A 190 13.24 -9.00 11.82
CA LEU A 190 14.39 -9.49 12.57
C LEU A 190 15.62 -9.52 11.68
N GLN A 191 16.70 -8.90 12.16
CA GLN A 191 18.00 -9.05 11.54
C GLN A 191 18.60 -10.41 11.87
N LEU A 192 18.92 -11.19 10.84
CA LEU A 192 19.55 -12.49 10.94
C LEU A 192 20.88 -12.49 10.18
N PRO A 193 21.98 -13.00 10.76
CA PRO A 193 23.21 -13.21 10.01
C PRO A 193 22.96 -14.27 8.94
N ILE A 194 23.39 -13.98 7.71
CA ILE A 194 23.33 -14.90 6.57
C ILE A 194 24.62 -15.70 6.53
N HIS A 195 24.48 -17.02 6.39
CA HIS A 195 25.60 -17.96 6.33
C HIS A 195 25.59 -18.70 4.99
N SER A 196 26.77 -18.86 4.40
CA SER A 196 26.95 -19.66 3.19
C SER A 196 26.88 -21.17 3.50
N GLY A 197 26.61 -21.99 2.48
CA GLY A 197 26.35 -23.43 2.63
C GLY A 197 27.44 -24.25 3.35
N SER A 198 28.69 -23.77 3.42
CA SER A 198 29.76 -24.44 4.18
C SER A 198 29.66 -24.26 5.70
N ALA A 199 28.98 -23.21 6.17
CA ALA A 199 28.76 -22.94 7.59
C ALA A 199 27.52 -23.66 8.14
N CYS A 200 26.64 -24.15 7.26
CA CYS A 200 25.38 -24.77 7.61
C CYS A 200 25.43 -26.29 7.37
N PRO A 201 25.19 -27.16 8.36
CA PRO A 201 25.14 -28.60 8.14
C PRO A 201 23.92 -28.99 7.28
N SER A 202 24.13 -29.85 6.28
CA SER A 202 23.06 -30.53 5.51
C SER A 202 22.19 -29.64 4.60
N ILE A 203 22.76 -28.62 3.96
CA ILE A 203 22.04 -27.74 3.02
C ILE A 203 22.47 -28.03 1.58
N ASP A 204 21.51 -28.03 0.64
CA ASP A 204 21.79 -28.21 -0.79
C ASP A 204 22.34 -26.91 -1.43
N GLU A 205 22.98 -27.00 -2.60
CA GLU A 205 23.51 -25.82 -3.31
C GLU A 205 22.43 -24.79 -3.68
N GLY A 206 21.15 -25.20 -3.65
CA GLY A 206 19.98 -24.38 -3.90
C GLY A 206 19.57 -23.47 -2.75
N SER A 207 20.23 -23.59 -1.58
CA SER A 207 19.77 -23.02 -0.33
C SER A 207 20.93 -22.45 0.50
N PHE A 208 20.60 -21.66 1.52
CA PHE A 208 21.53 -21.13 2.51
C PHE A 208 20.86 -21.10 3.88
N CYS A 209 21.60 -20.79 4.95
CA CYS A 209 20.99 -20.64 6.27
C CYS A 209 21.17 -19.25 6.86
N GLY A 210 20.27 -18.91 7.79
CA GLY A 210 20.30 -17.67 8.54
C GLY A 210 20.05 -17.92 10.03
N GLY A 211 20.59 -17.03 10.86
CA GLY A 211 20.40 -17.08 12.32
C GLY A 211 21.60 -17.62 13.08
N TYR A 212 21.35 -18.21 14.25
CA TYR A 212 22.41 -18.59 15.19
C TYR A 212 22.35 -20.09 15.50
N ALA A 213 23.50 -20.68 15.81
CA ALA A 213 23.60 -22.09 16.18
C ALA A 213 22.77 -22.47 17.44
N ASN A 214 22.55 -21.51 18.34
CA ASN A 214 21.89 -21.78 19.63
C ASN A 214 20.40 -21.44 19.62
N PHE A 215 19.99 -20.33 19.01
CA PHE A 215 18.57 -19.96 18.91
C PHE A 215 18.32 -19.04 17.72
N THR A 216 17.25 -19.29 16.99
CA THR A 216 16.76 -18.42 15.90
C THR A 216 15.27 -18.20 16.08
N TYR A 217 14.80 -16.96 15.94
CA TYR A 217 13.40 -16.62 16.15
C TYR A 217 12.63 -16.66 14.81
N VAL A 218 12.15 -17.86 14.45
CA VAL A 218 11.36 -18.12 13.24
C VAL A 218 10.25 -19.12 13.54
N CYS A 219 9.14 -19.02 12.82
CA CYS A 219 7.91 -19.76 13.07
C CYS A 219 7.33 -20.38 11.78
N SER A 220 6.40 -21.33 11.95
CA SER A 220 5.78 -22.02 10.81
C SER A 220 4.92 -21.10 9.94
N GLY A 221 4.34 -20.05 10.54
CA GLY A 221 3.62 -19.02 9.82
C GLY A 221 4.52 -18.12 8.98
N ASP A 222 5.83 -18.10 9.20
CA ASP A 222 6.74 -17.26 8.42
C ASP A 222 7.27 -17.94 7.16
N ILE A 223 7.03 -19.25 7.00
CA ILE A 223 7.43 -20.02 5.82
C ILE A 223 6.84 -19.35 4.57
N GLY A 224 7.66 -19.27 3.52
CA GLY A 224 7.34 -18.55 2.29
C GLY A 224 7.62 -17.04 2.35
N GLY A 225 7.84 -16.47 3.53
CA GLY A 225 8.32 -15.10 3.71
C GLY A 225 9.77 -14.91 3.23
N GLY A 226 10.08 -13.68 2.83
CA GLY A 226 11.40 -13.31 2.32
C GLY A 226 12.38 -12.87 3.40
N ILE A 227 13.68 -13.06 3.12
CA ILE A 227 14.78 -12.36 3.77
C ILE A 227 15.42 -11.38 2.78
N TYR A 228 15.60 -10.14 3.22
CA TYR A 228 15.96 -9.01 2.37
C TYR A 228 17.30 -8.40 2.78
N THR A 229 18.01 -7.82 1.82
CA THR A 229 19.19 -6.99 2.07
C THR A 229 19.00 -5.61 1.45
N ASN A 230 19.67 -4.60 2.00
CA ASN A 230 19.58 -3.22 1.52
C ASN A 230 20.93 -2.77 0.96
N ASN A 231 20.99 -2.52 -0.34
CA ASN A 231 22.16 -1.98 -1.03
C ASN A 231 21.88 -0.50 -1.35
N MET A 232 22.49 0.42 -0.60
CA MET A 232 22.48 1.86 -0.90
C MET A 232 21.08 2.44 -1.20
N LYS A 233 20.05 2.03 -0.44
CA LYS A 233 18.61 2.41 -0.49
C LYS A 233 17.69 1.51 -1.32
N THR A 234 18.22 0.49 -1.99
CA THR A 234 17.39 -0.50 -2.70
C THR A 234 17.36 -1.81 -1.93
N TRP A 235 16.16 -2.26 -1.58
CA TRP A 235 15.91 -3.54 -0.94
C TRP A 235 15.77 -4.65 -1.97
N ASN A 236 16.48 -5.74 -1.71
CA ASN A 236 16.55 -6.91 -2.57
C ASN A 236 16.12 -8.16 -1.83
N LEU A 237 15.27 -8.98 -2.46
CA LEU A 237 14.95 -10.33 -2.01
C LEU A 237 16.13 -11.25 -2.28
N VAL A 238 16.68 -11.84 -1.21
CA VAL A 238 17.83 -12.75 -1.26
C VAL A 238 17.39 -14.19 -1.09
N GLY A 239 16.43 -14.44 -0.19
CA GLY A 239 15.98 -15.79 0.13
C GLY A 239 14.52 -15.90 0.52
N ILE A 240 13.97 -17.11 0.42
CA ILE A 240 12.62 -17.46 0.86
C ILE A 240 12.73 -18.52 1.95
N LEU A 241 12.12 -18.29 3.11
CA LEU A 241 12.15 -19.25 4.22
C LEU A 241 11.43 -20.54 3.80
N THR A 242 12.13 -21.67 3.86
CA THR A 242 11.60 -22.99 3.51
C THR A 242 11.53 -23.92 4.71
N MET A 243 12.56 -23.97 5.55
CA MET A 243 12.60 -24.90 6.67
C MET A 243 13.06 -24.22 7.95
N LEU A 244 12.36 -24.58 9.02
CA LEU A 244 12.78 -24.31 10.39
C LEU A 244 13.68 -25.49 10.81
N GLY A 245 14.90 -25.21 11.28
CA GLY A 245 15.93 -26.22 11.60
C GLY A 245 15.49 -27.37 12.54
N ASP A 246 16.38 -28.33 12.75
CA ASP A 246 16.03 -29.66 13.29
C ASP A 246 15.75 -29.69 14.83
N LYS A 247 14.58 -30.25 15.18
CA LYS A 247 14.16 -30.97 16.42
C LYS A 247 13.56 -30.27 17.64
N ASN A 248 13.77 -28.99 17.92
CA ASN A 248 13.11 -28.34 19.07
C ASN A 248 12.49 -27.01 18.66
N VAL A 249 11.24 -27.05 18.17
CA VAL A 249 10.49 -25.84 17.86
C VAL A 249 9.61 -25.48 19.06
N ASP A 250 9.94 -24.38 19.73
CA ASP A 250 9.08 -23.74 20.72
C ASP A 250 8.10 -22.82 19.95
N ASN A 251 6.99 -23.39 19.49
CA ASN A 251 5.97 -22.68 18.69
C ASN A 251 5.32 -21.52 19.46
N GLU A 252 5.31 -21.55 20.79
CA GLU A 252 4.78 -20.44 21.61
C GLU A 252 5.73 -19.25 21.64
N LYS A 253 7.03 -19.47 21.41
CA LYS A 253 8.07 -18.44 21.43
C LYS A 253 8.70 -18.17 20.08
N CYS A 254 8.16 -18.78 19.02
CA CYS A 254 8.73 -18.79 17.68
C CYS A 254 10.24 -18.99 17.68
N ARG A 255 10.73 -19.98 18.43
CA ARG A 255 12.17 -20.20 18.62
C ARG A 255 12.57 -21.61 18.23
N ILE A 256 13.62 -21.71 17.43
CA ILE A 256 14.27 -22.96 17.06
C ILE A 256 15.70 -23.03 17.58
N ASP A 257 16.15 -24.24 17.91
CA ASP A 257 17.57 -24.52 18.17
C ASP A 257 18.30 -24.72 16.83
N GLY A 258 19.12 -23.75 16.44
CA GLY A 258 19.90 -23.79 15.20
C GLY A 258 19.41 -22.85 14.12
N TYR A 259 19.86 -23.09 12.89
CA TYR A 259 19.68 -22.18 11.77
C TYR A 259 18.36 -22.43 11.01
N ALA A 260 17.77 -21.36 10.49
CA ALA A 260 16.67 -21.42 9.53
C ALA A 260 17.23 -21.60 8.11
N THR A 261 16.56 -22.36 7.25
CA THR A 261 16.98 -22.62 5.87
C THR A 261 16.15 -21.80 4.89
N PHE A 262 16.84 -21.15 3.96
CA PHE A 262 16.25 -20.29 2.94
C PHE A 262 16.62 -20.81 1.56
N ILE A 263 15.65 -20.81 0.64
CA ILE A 263 15.92 -20.99 -0.79
C ILE A 263 16.74 -19.80 -1.27
N LYS A 264 17.85 -20.05 -1.96
CA LYS A 264 18.67 -19.01 -2.58
C LYS A 264 18.00 -18.53 -3.87
N VAL A 265 17.24 -17.43 -3.80
CA VAL A 265 16.36 -16.96 -4.89
C VAL A 265 17.11 -16.74 -6.20
N ASN A 266 18.35 -16.25 -6.11
CA ASN A 266 19.23 -16.05 -7.26
C ASN A 266 19.32 -17.28 -8.19
N ASN A 267 19.42 -18.48 -7.62
CA ASN A 267 19.53 -19.73 -8.37
C ASN A 267 18.26 -20.06 -9.19
N TYR A 268 17.14 -19.39 -8.91
CA TYR A 268 15.83 -19.63 -9.52
C TYR A 268 15.40 -18.50 -10.45
N ILE A 269 16.16 -17.41 -10.58
CA ILE A 269 15.84 -16.26 -11.44
C ILE A 269 15.50 -16.69 -12.87
N PRO A 270 16.31 -17.53 -13.57
CA PRO A 270 15.97 -17.94 -14.93
C PRO A 270 14.62 -18.67 -15.04
N TRP A 271 14.23 -19.39 -13.98
CA TRP A 271 12.93 -20.02 -13.92
C TRP A 271 11.82 -19.00 -13.62
N ILE A 272 12.02 -18.08 -12.68
CA ILE A 272 11.06 -17.02 -12.35
C ILE A 272 10.77 -16.19 -13.60
N GLU A 273 11.80 -15.64 -14.25
CA GLU A 273 11.66 -14.84 -15.49
C GLU A 273 10.94 -15.62 -16.60
N LYS A 274 11.23 -16.92 -16.75
CA LYS A 274 10.56 -17.76 -17.75
C LYS A 274 9.06 -17.89 -17.47
N VAL A 275 8.64 -18.07 -16.22
CA VAL A 275 7.22 -18.30 -15.89
C VAL A 275 6.43 -17.00 -15.74
N THR A 276 7.08 -15.91 -15.32
CA THR A 276 6.45 -14.59 -15.17
C THR A 276 6.51 -13.76 -16.45
N LYS A 277 7.49 -14.03 -17.32
CA LYS A 277 7.88 -13.18 -18.45
C LYS A 277 8.36 -11.78 -18.04
N LEU A 278 8.86 -11.65 -16.81
CA LEU A 278 9.50 -10.43 -16.31
C LEU A 278 10.99 -10.43 -16.67
N GLU A 279 11.55 -9.24 -16.81
CA GLU A 279 12.99 -9.00 -16.79
C GLU A 279 13.33 -8.45 -15.41
N LEU A 280 13.97 -9.25 -14.55
CA LEU A 280 14.22 -8.89 -13.14
C LEU A 280 15.50 -8.07 -12.94
N VAL A 281 16.03 -7.48 -14.01
CA VAL A 281 17.28 -6.71 -13.99
C VAL A 281 17.10 -5.42 -13.16
N GLU A 282 18.10 -5.08 -12.34
CA GLU A 282 18.20 -3.77 -11.70
C GLU A 282 18.15 -2.68 -12.77
N LYS A 283 17.00 -2.02 -12.90
CA LYS A 283 16.93 -0.78 -13.66
C LYS A 283 17.56 0.31 -12.81
N ASP A 284 18.84 0.55 -13.05
CA ASP A 284 19.62 1.70 -12.55
C ASP A 284 19.21 2.99 -13.28
N ASP A 285 17.89 3.19 -13.42
CA ASP A 285 17.35 4.45 -13.87
C ASP A 285 16.92 5.20 -12.61
N ASP A 286 17.44 6.42 -12.43
CA ASP A 286 17.13 7.38 -11.37
C ASP A 286 15.65 7.81 -11.44
N TYR A 287 14.74 6.88 -11.19
CA TYR A 287 13.30 7.10 -11.18
C TYR A 287 12.92 7.68 -9.83
N LYS A 288 12.70 8.99 -9.81
CA LYS A 288 12.03 9.64 -8.69
C LYS A 288 10.62 9.06 -8.53
N PHE A 289 10.47 8.31 -7.46
CA PHE A 289 9.19 7.96 -6.88
C PHE A 289 8.40 9.25 -6.54
N VAL A 290 7.27 9.46 -7.22
CA VAL A 290 6.27 10.45 -6.80
C VAL A 290 4.98 9.71 -6.48
N ILE A 291 4.90 9.11 -5.30
CA ILE A 291 3.58 8.82 -4.74
C ILE A 291 3.03 10.13 -4.18
N HIS A 292 1.97 10.62 -4.80
CA HIS A 292 1.18 11.72 -4.25
C HIS A 292 0.33 11.22 -3.08
N HIS A 293 0.88 11.13 -1.86
CA HIS A 293 0.11 11.11 -0.60
C HIS A 293 -0.55 12.46 -0.32
N ILE A 294 0.01 13.52 -0.88
CA ILE A 294 -0.58 14.85 -0.94
C ILE A 294 -1.08 15.03 -2.36
N GLN A 295 -2.39 14.88 -2.54
CA GLN A 295 -3.07 15.28 -3.76
C GLN A 295 -3.85 16.56 -3.48
N PRO A 296 -3.81 17.54 -4.40
CA PRO A 296 -4.67 18.71 -4.28
C PRO A 296 -6.13 18.26 -4.31
N ILE A 297 -6.90 18.74 -3.34
CA ILE A 297 -8.36 18.64 -3.38
C ILE A 297 -8.90 19.47 -4.55
N CYS A 298 -10.00 19.04 -5.17
CA CYS A 298 -10.63 19.84 -6.21
C CYS A 298 -11.30 21.09 -5.61
N LEU A 299 -11.25 22.22 -6.30
CA LEU A 299 -11.92 23.45 -5.92
C LEU A 299 -13.11 23.73 -6.85
N PRO A 300 -14.18 24.42 -6.41
CA PRO A 300 -15.38 24.69 -7.20
C PRO A 300 -15.14 25.76 -8.28
N THR A 301 -14.42 25.40 -9.34
CA THR A 301 -14.00 26.33 -10.41
C THR A 301 -15.10 26.65 -11.43
N SER A 302 -16.05 25.73 -11.66
CA SER A 302 -17.11 25.91 -12.65
C SER A 302 -18.35 26.62 -12.06
N PRO A 303 -19.14 27.36 -12.87
CA PRO A 303 -20.39 27.97 -12.41
C PRO A 303 -21.36 26.97 -11.78
N HIS A 304 -21.41 25.74 -12.29
CA HIS A 304 -22.22 24.67 -11.72
C HIS A 304 -21.78 24.30 -10.30
N LEU A 305 -20.47 24.11 -10.08
CA LEU A 305 -19.95 23.78 -8.75
C LEU A 305 -20.06 24.95 -7.78
N LYS A 306 -19.90 26.20 -8.25
CA LYS A 306 -20.08 27.40 -7.42
C LYS A 306 -21.51 27.56 -6.89
N ALA A 307 -22.52 27.15 -7.67
CA ALA A 307 -23.93 27.24 -7.32
C ALA A 307 -24.49 25.97 -6.63
N LEU A 308 -23.67 24.91 -6.51
CA LEU A 308 -24.13 23.62 -6.03
C LEU A 308 -24.49 23.68 -4.54
N GLN A 309 -25.73 23.31 -4.21
CA GLN A 309 -26.18 23.09 -2.84
C GLN A 309 -26.23 21.60 -2.56
N LEU A 310 -25.46 21.16 -1.56
CA LEU A 310 -25.39 19.77 -1.17
C LEU A 310 -26.21 19.54 0.11
N PRO A 311 -26.83 18.37 0.27
CA PRO A 311 -27.59 18.05 1.49
C PRO A 311 -26.69 17.78 2.69
N ARG A 312 -25.40 17.48 2.46
CA ARG A 312 -24.42 17.11 3.48
C ARG A 312 -23.00 17.29 2.98
N TYR A 313 -22.07 17.34 3.91
CA TYR A 313 -20.64 17.47 3.69
C TYR A 313 -19.86 16.55 4.63
N ILE A 314 -18.59 16.31 4.32
CA ILE A 314 -17.63 15.64 5.19
C ILE A 314 -16.60 16.67 5.63
N VAL A 315 -16.30 16.69 6.92
CA VAL A 315 -15.20 17.45 7.52
C VAL A 315 -14.21 16.49 8.17
N THR A 316 -12.93 16.85 8.18
CA THR A 316 -11.86 16.05 8.75
C THR A 316 -10.97 16.90 9.65
N GLY A 317 -10.54 16.40 10.81
CA GLY A 317 -9.69 17.15 11.72
C GLY A 317 -9.11 16.35 12.89
N TRP A 318 -8.23 16.99 13.65
CA TRP A 318 -7.56 16.46 14.85
C TRP A 318 -7.93 17.28 16.11
N GLY A 319 -9.05 18.00 16.05
CA GLY A 319 -9.57 18.76 17.18
C GLY A 319 -9.96 17.88 18.36
N ASP A 320 -10.42 18.55 19.40
CA ASP A 320 -10.92 17.91 20.62
C ASP A 320 -12.07 16.93 20.28
N THR A 321 -12.13 15.79 20.95
CA THR A 321 -13.25 14.84 20.88
C THR A 321 -14.29 15.13 21.96
N ASP A 322 -15.36 14.33 22.05
CA ASP A 322 -16.40 14.46 23.08
C ASP A 322 -15.86 14.41 24.52
N ASP A 323 -14.69 13.79 24.71
CA ASP A 323 -13.99 13.69 26.00
C ASP A 323 -13.11 14.91 26.32
N GLY A 324 -13.01 15.87 25.40
CA GLY A 324 -12.24 17.10 25.54
C GLY A 324 -10.76 16.99 25.20
N ASP A 325 -10.29 15.81 24.79
CA ASP A 325 -8.91 15.55 24.38
C ASP A 325 -8.75 15.61 22.86
N LYS A 326 -7.60 16.11 22.40
CA LYS A 326 -7.29 16.10 20.96
C LYS A 326 -7.03 14.69 20.47
N SER A 327 -7.54 14.39 19.29
CA SER A 327 -7.23 13.13 18.64
C SER A 327 -5.84 13.14 17.99
N MET A 328 -5.00 12.14 18.30
CA MET A 328 -3.75 11.89 17.56
C MET A 328 -4.00 11.26 16.18
N THR A 329 -5.22 10.79 15.92
CA THR A 329 -5.63 10.21 14.64
C THR A 329 -6.54 11.19 13.90
N LEU A 330 -6.42 11.31 12.57
CA LEU A 330 -7.32 12.16 11.79
C LEU A 330 -8.74 11.60 11.84
N LEU A 331 -9.68 12.37 12.38
CA LEU A 331 -11.09 11.99 12.43
C LEU A 331 -11.86 12.59 11.26
N LYS A 332 -13.02 12.03 10.97
CA LYS A 332 -13.97 12.56 10.00
C LYS A 332 -15.40 12.41 10.49
N THR A 333 -16.25 13.37 10.14
CA THR A 333 -17.69 13.27 10.34
C THR A 333 -18.46 13.82 9.15
N MET A 334 -19.73 13.44 9.05
CA MET A 334 -20.62 13.85 7.97
C MET A 334 -21.70 14.77 8.54
N LEU A 335 -21.74 16.00 8.06
CA LEU A 335 -22.58 17.06 8.59
C LEU A 335 -23.68 17.44 7.60
N PRO A 336 -24.94 17.60 8.03
CA PRO A 336 -26.01 18.08 7.16
C PRO A 336 -25.84 19.57 6.83
N GLN A 337 -26.35 19.99 5.67
CA GLN A 337 -26.48 21.42 5.35
C GLN A 337 -27.55 22.04 6.24
N ALA A 338 -27.19 23.06 7.03
CA ALA A 338 -28.13 23.74 7.90
C ALA A 338 -29.00 24.74 7.14
N ASN A 339 -30.20 24.99 7.66
CA ASN A 339 -31.05 26.07 7.19
C ASN A 339 -30.42 27.43 7.58
N ARG A 340 -30.23 28.29 6.58
CA ARG A 340 -29.58 29.60 6.76
C ARG A 340 -30.36 30.53 7.70
N SER A 341 -31.69 30.53 7.68
CA SER A 341 -32.48 31.41 8.56
C SER A 341 -32.40 30.98 10.02
N GLU A 342 -32.37 29.67 10.26
CA GLU A 342 -32.23 29.11 11.61
C GLU A 342 -30.82 29.39 12.15
N CYS A 343 -29.79 29.14 11.34
CA CYS A 343 -28.41 29.48 11.70
C CYS A 343 -28.23 30.98 11.98
N GLN A 344 -28.85 31.85 11.17
CA GLN A 344 -28.84 33.29 11.41
C GLN A 344 -29.48 33.65 12.74
N ALA A 345 -30.55 32.98 13.16
CA ALA A 345 -31.17 33.22 14.45
C ALA A 345 -30.19 32.94 15.60
N TRP A 346 -29.46 31.82 15.54
CA TRP A 346 -28.41 31.48 16.51
C TRP A 346 -27.25 32.46 16.52
N MET A 347 -26.78 32.88 15.34
CA MET A 347 -25.68 33.85 15.22
C MET A 347 -26.09 35.24 15.71
N SER A 348 -27.35 35.63 15.52
CA SER A 348 -27.89 36.91 16.01
C SER A 348 -27.86 37.01 17.53
N LEU A 349 -28.05 35.90 18.26
CA LEU A 349 -27.91 35.86 19.72
C LEU A 349 -26.48 36.20 20.18
N ARG A 350 -25.50 36.02 19.30
CA ARG A 350 -24.09 36.38 19.52
C ARG A 350 -23.71 37.73 18.90
N GLY A 351 -24.68 38.48 18.39
CA GLY A 351 -24.44 39.77 17.71
C GLY A 351 -23.79 39.63 16.33
N LEU A 352 -23.88 38.46 15.69
CA LEU A 352 -23.26 38.18 14.39
C LEU A 352 -24.31 38.15 13.27
N GLN A 353 -23.94 38.69 12.11
CA GLN A 353 -24.74 38.69 10.88
C GLN A 353 -24.03 37.85 9.83
N LEU A 354 -24.70 36.83 9.31
CA LEU A 354 -24.16 35.94 8.28
C LEU A 354 -24.19 36.63 6.92
N THR A 355 -23.12 36.44 6.17
CA THR A 355 -22.98 36.94 4.80
C THR A 355 -23.08 35.80 3.79
N GLU A 356 -23.21 36.11 2.50
CA GLU A 356 -23.31 35.08 1.44
C GLU A 356 -22.00 34.28 1.28
N GLU A 357 -20.89 34.85 1.75
CA GLU A 357 -19.57 34.23 1.84
C GLU A 357 -19.46 33.16 2.95
N GLN A 358 -20.55 32.89 3.67
CA GLN A 358 -20.60 31.92 4.77
C GLN A 358 -21.60 30.79 4.49
N LEU A 359 -21.23 29.60 4.94
CA LEU A 359 -22.03 28.39 4.97
C LEU A 359 -22.37 28.05 6.43
N CYS A 360 -23.59 27.58 6.66
CA CYS A 360 -23.96 26.94 7.92
C CYS A 360 -24.14 25.45 7.71
N VAL A 361 -23.44 24.66 8.52
CA VAL A 361 -23.35 23.21 8.37
C VAL A 361 -23.35 22.59 9.77
N GLY A 362 -24.05 21.46 9.89
CA GLY A 362 -24.34 20.82 11.16
C GLY A 362 -25.81 20.91 11.54
N GLU A 363 -26.13 20.33 12.68
CA GLU A 363 -27.45 20.31 13.30
C GLU A 363 -27.33 20.60 14.81
N THR A 364 -28.45 20.63 15.52
CA THR A 364 -28.45 20.77 16.98
C THR A 364 -28.23 19.42 17.64
N ASP A 365 -27.37 19.36 18.65
CA ASP A 365 -27.00 18.14 19.39
C ASP A 365 -26.49 17.02 18.47
N GLY A 366 -25.70 17.38 17.45
CA GLY A 366 -25.14 16.46 16.46
C GLY A 366 -23.61 16.40 16.51
N ALA A 367 -22.99 15.59 15.65
CA ALA A 367 -21.55 15.66 15.44
C ALA A 367 -21.17 17.02 14.83
N ASP A 368 -20.00 17.56 15.16
CA ASP A 368 -19.49 18.82 14.61
C ASP A 368 -17.97 18.91 14.79
N THR A 369 -17.40 20.00 14.29
CA THR A 369 -16.04 20.43 14.55
C THR A 369 -15.87 21.02 15.95
N CYS A 370 -14.69 20.81 16.50
CA CYS A 370 -14.32 21.21 17.84
C CYS A 370 -13.12 22.15 17.83
N LYS A 371 -12.67 22.52 19.04
CA LYS A 371 -11.47 23.33 19.20
C LYS A 371 -10.28 22.55 18.62
N GLY A 372 -9.51 23.21 17.75
CA GLY A 372 -8.41 22.59 17.02
C GLY A 372 -8.72 22.25 15.56
N ASP A 373 -9.99 22.23 15.15
CA ASP A 373 -10.38 21.98 13.75
C ASP A 373 -10.43 23.24 12.88
N GLY A 374 -10.09 24.41 13.43
CA GLY A 374 -10.07 25.67 12.68
C GLY A 374 -9.19 25.58 11.43
N GLY A 375 -9.75 25.91 10.26
CA GLY A 375 -9.07 25.79 8.98
C GLY A 375 -9.23 24.44 8.27
N ALA A 376 -9.86 23.44 8.89
CA ALA A 376 -10.08 22.14 8.26
C ALA A 376 -10.98 22.23 7.01
N PRO A 377 -10.76 21.34 6.01
CA PRO A 377 -11.56 21.33 4.79
C PRO A 377 -12.93 20.70 5.05
N LEU A 378 -13.96 21.35 4.50
CA LEU A 378 -15.30 20.81 4.38
C LEU A 378 -15.56 20.50 2.90
N GLY A 379 -15.85 19.25 2.56
CA GLY A 379 -16.00 18.83 1.16
C GLY A 379 -16.99 17.70 0.95
N PHE A 380 -17.30 17.42 -0.31
CA PHE A 380 -18.12 16.28 -0.69
C PHE A 380 -17.80 15.82 -2.11
N SER A 381 -18.28 14.64 -2.48
CA SER A 381 -18.15 14.14 -3.86
C SER A 381 -19.13 14.86 -4.79
N ALA A 382 -18.62 15.44 -5.88
CA ALA A 382 -19.39 16.12 -6.91
C ALA A 382 -18.84 15.82 -8.31
N GLU A 383 -19.66 16.03 -9.34
CA GLU A 383 -19.23 15.87 -10.74
C GLU A 383 -18.25 16.99 -11.13
N TYR A 384 -17.05 16.61 -11.54
CA TYR A 384 -15.95 17.50 -11.91
C TYR A 384 -15.30 17.00 -13.20
N ASN A 385 -15.38 17.77 -14.29
CA ASN A 385 -14.78 17.44 -15.60
C ASN A 385 -15.03 15.98 -16.06
N ARG A 386 -16.30 15.55 -16.07
CA ARG A 386 -16.78 14.22 -16.52
C ARG A 386 -16.47 13.03 -15.60
N GLY A 387 -16.24 13.28 -14.30
CA GLY A 387 -16.14 12.21 -13.29
C GLY A 387 -16.42 12.71 -11.89
N MET A 388 -16.71 11.80 -10.95
CA MET A 388 -16.88 12.16 -9.55
C MET A 388 -15.53 12.46 -8.90
N ARG A 389 -15.40 13.62 -8.27
CA ARG A 389 -14.22 14.05 -7.51
C ARG A 389 -14.64 14.60 -6.15
N PHE A 390 -13.72 14.55 -5.18
CA PHE A 390 -13.93 15.20 -3.90
C PHE A 390 -13.58 16.70 -4.02
N VAL A 391 -14.57 17.56 -3.78
CA VAL A 391 -14.46 19.01 -3.96
C VAL A 391 -14.58 19.70 -2.59
N GLN A 392 -13.70 20.66 -2.32
CA GLN A 392 -13.76 21.47 -1.11
C GLN A 392 -14.76 22.62 -1.27
N PHE A 393 -15.83 22.61 -0.49
CA PHE A 393 -16.87 23.64 -0.53
C PHE A 393 -16.76 24.64 0.62
N GLY A 394 -16.13 24.24 1.73
CA GLY A 394 -16.00 25.08 2.92
C GLY A 394 -14.65 24.95 3.63
N ILE A 395 -14.42 25.89 4.55
CA ILE A 395 -13.31 25.89 5.51
C ILE A 395 -13.89 26.17 6.89
N VAL A 396 -13.53 25.38 7.90
CA VAL A 396 -13.98 25.60 9.29
C VAL A 396 -13.59 27.01 9.75
N SER A 397 -14.57 27.80 10.19
CA SER A 397 -14.36 29.19 10.60
C SER A 397 -14.61 29.39 12.09
N PHE A 398 -15.88 29.34 12.54
CA PHE A 398 -16.24 29.52 13.95
C PHE A 398 -17.56 28.83 14.28
N GLY A 399 -17.76 28.50 15.55
CA GLY A 399 -18.89 27.68 15.99
C GLY A 399 -19.19 27.82 17.47
N SER A 400 -20.13 27.00 17.95
CA SER A 400 -20.71 27.16 19.28
C SER A 400 -20.23 26.19 20.34
N GLY A 401 -19.37 25.23 19.97
CA GLY A 401 -18.84 24.20 20.85
C GLY A 401 -19.39 22.84 20.46
N CYS A 402 -18.61 22.09 19.67
CA CYS A 402 -18.74 20.64 19.45
C CYS A 402 -20.18 20.13 19.25
N GLY A 403 -20.98 20.79 18.39
CA GLY A 403 -22.25 20.22 17.93
C GLY A 403 -23.52 20.63 18.67
N VAL A 404 -23.44 21.64 19.54
CA VAL A 404 -24.64 22.21 20.19
C VAL A 404 -25.59 22.88 19.19
N VAL A 405 -25.05 23.59 18.20
CA VAL A 405 -25.81 24.21 17.09
C VAL A 405 -24.94 24.21 15.83
N PRO A 406 -25.51 24.41 14.62
CA PRO A 406 -24.73 24.46 13.39
C PRO A 406 -23.57 25.45 13.45
N SER A 407 -22.43 25.05 12.91
CA SER A 407 -21.22 25.85 12.84
C SER A 407 -21.09 26.59 11.51
N VAL A 408 -20.29 27.66 11.52
CA VAL A 408 -20.09 28.55 10.38
C VAL A 408 -18.77 28.23 9.68
N TYR A 409 -18.87 28.10 8.36
CA TYR A 409 -17.77 27.78 7.47
C TYR A 409 -17.61 28.88 6.44
N THR A 410 -16.38 29.19 6.03
CA THR A 410 -16.13 30.06 4.89
C THR A 410 -16.56 29.34 3.61
N ARG A 411 -17.39 29.96 2.78
CA ARG A 411 -17.84 29.41 1.49
C ARG A 411 -16.72 29.55 0.46
N VAL A 412 -16.02 28.46 0.13
CA VAL A 412 -14.89 28.48 -0.82
C VAL A 412 -15.30 29.06 -2.17
N ALA A 413 -16.51 28.74 -2.66
CA ALA A 413 -17.04 29.24 -3.92
C ALA A 413 -17.03 30.77 -4.04
N SER A 414 -17.27 31.51 -2.94
CA SER A 414 -17.27 32.99 -2.94
C SER A 414 -15.89 33.61 -3.13
N TYR A 415 -14.83 32.85 -2.88
CA TYR A 415 -13.45 33.33 -2.96
C TYR A 415 -12.70 32.78 -4.18
N MET A 416 -13.34 31.97 -5.03
CA MET A 416 -12.67 31.30 -6.15
C MET A 416 -12.01 32.26 -7.15
N ASP A 417 -12.59 33.44 -7.37
CA ASP A 417 -12.01 34.42 -8.29
C ASP A 417 -10.71 35.01 -7.70
N TRP A 418 -10.69 35.25 -6.39
CA TRP A 418 -9.47 35.66 -5.67
C TRP A 418 -8.44 34.52 -5.61
N ILE A 419 -8.86 33.28 -5.30
CA ILE A 419 -7.99 32.11 -5.24
C ILE A 419 -7.29 31.91 -6.59
N THR A 420 -8.06 31.85 -7.68
CA THR A 420 -7.51 31.62 -9.02
C THR A 420 -6.62 32.75 -9.52
N ALA A 421 -6.89 34.01 -9.14
CA ALA A 421 -6.00 35.13 -9.45
C ALA A 421 -4.63 35.06 -8.73
N ASN A 422 -4.56 34.38 -7.59
CA ASN A 422 -3.35 34.25 -6.77
C ASN A 422 -2.65 32.88 -6.90
N MET A 423 -3.26 31.92 -7.58
CA MET A 423 -2.64 30.65 -7.96
C MET A 423 -1.96 30.81 -9.33
N GLN A 424 -0.82 31.52 -9.39
CA GLN A 424 0.06 31.47 -10.57
C GLN A 424 1.15 30.39 -10.33
N PRO A 425 1.40 29.50 -11.30
CA PRO A 425 2.45 28.49 -11.20
C PRO A 425 3.86 29.08 -11.21
#